data_AF-A0A1M7SYG9-F1
#
_entry.id   AF-A0A1M7SYG9-F1
#
_cell.length_a   1.000
_cell.length_b   1.000
_cell.length_c   1.000
_cell.angle_alpha   90.00
_cell.angle_beta   90.00
_cell.angle_gamma   90.00
#
_symmetry.space_group_name_H-M   'P 1'
#
loop_
_entity.id
_entity.type
_entity.pdbx_description
1 polymer ?
#
loop_
_entity_poly.entity_id
_entity_poly.type
_entity_poly.pdbx_seq_one_letter_code
_entity_poly.pdbx_strand_id
1 'polypeptide(L)'
;MTALCVVVLLGAGALHVAAGWRTPWPLLRTASSLAGLAAAGAGVVLSTAHGDLRLHMAGHLLLGMVAPLLLVLGAPVTLALRALPVAAARRLTRVLRTPPLRWATDPLVAVPANAAGLWLLYGTGLHAAVVHRPAPTALVALHVLVSGYLATAAVLAVDPAPHRRGVGVRAGALAAGAAAHDVLAKWLYATPPPGVPFAPEGARLMWDGGTVVTLVVAGVLWRRWYVSRAAVRAAGAPTAAVGTAPPLAEPPDAPLHVDHGPAVATSR
;
A
#
# COMPACT_ATOMS: atom_id res chain seq x y z
N MET A 1 -18.08 6.29 21.96
CA MET A 1 -17.27 6.42 20.72
C MET A 1 -16.21 5.32 20.64
N THR A 2 -15.38 5.14 21.67
CA THR A 2 -14.37 4.07 21.77
C THR A 2 -14.93 2.66 21.56
N ALA A 3 -16.08 2.32 22.17
CA ALA A 3 -16.70 1.01 22.00
C ALA A 3 -17.10 0.70 20.54
N LEU A 4 -17.66 1.69 19.82
CA LEU A 4 -18.00 1.54 18.40
C LEU A 4 -16.75 1.35 17.54
N CYS A 5 -15.70 2.13 17.79
CA CYS A 5 -14.41 1.97 17.11
C CYS A 5 -13.81 0.58 17.34
N VAL A 6 -13.85 0.08 18.58
CA VAL A 6 -13.38 -1.28 18.91
C VAL A 6 -14.17 -2.34 18.16
N VAL A 7 -15.51 -2.25 18.13
CA VAL A 7 -16.35 -3.20 17.39
C VAL A 7 -16.05 -3.17 15.89
N VAL A 8 -15.89 -1.98 15.29
CA VAL A 8 -15.55 -1.84 13.87
C VAL A 8 -14.17 -2.43 13.57
N LEU A 9 -13.17 -2.15 14.40
CA LEU A 9 -11.80 -2.67 14.23
C LEU A 9 -11.75 -4.19 14.38
N LEU A 10 -12.44 -4.75 15.39
CA LEU A 10 -12.56 -6.19 15.59
C LEU A 10 -13.30 -6.86 14.43
N GLY A 11 -14.39 -6.27 13.96
CA GLY A 11 -15.13 -6.76 12.79
C GLY A 11 -14.29 -6.74 11.52
N ALA A 12 -13.52 -5.67 11.28
CA ALA A 12 -12.60 -5.58 10.16
C ALA A 12 -11.46 -6.62 10.25
N GLY A 13 -10.92 -6.84 11.45
CA GLY A 13 -9.90 -7.86 11.72
C GLY A 13 -10.42 -9.28 11.49
N ALA A 14 -11.60 -9.59 12.03
CA ALA A 14 -12.25 -10.88 11.85
C ALA A 14 -12.57 -11.15 10.38
N LEU A 15 -13.08 -10.15 9.64
CA LEU A 15 -13.34 -10.28 8.22
C LEU A 15 -12.06 -10.51 7.41
N HIS A 16 -10.99 -9.79 7.74
CA HIS A 16 -9.69 -9.97 7.09
C HIS A 16 -9.10 -11.36 7.35
N VAL A 17 -9.15 -11.85 8.60
CA VAL A 17 -8.69 -13.20 8.95
C VAL A 17 -9.53 -14.26 8.25
N ALA A 18 -10.87 -14.15 8.28
CA ALA A 18 -11.77 -15.09 7.61
C ALA A 18 -11.56 -15.13 6.09
N ALA A 19 -11.35 -13.97 5.45
CA ALA A 19 -11.01 -13.90 4.03
C ALA A 19 -9.61 -14.48 3.75
N GLY A 20 -8.66 -14.25 4.65
CA GLY A 20 -7.30 -14.79 4.58
C GLY A 20 -7.29 -16.31 4.66
N TRP A 21 -8.14 -16.93 5.49
CA TRP A 21 -8.24 -18.38 5.62
C TRP A 21 -8.83 -19.08 4.40
N ARG A 22 -9.65 -18.37 3.61
CA ARG A 22 -10.26 -18.90 2.39
C ARG A 22 -9.34 -18.88 1.18
N THR A 23 -8.13 -18.33 1.31
CA THR A 23 -7.17 -18.18 0.21
C THR A 23 -5.76 -18.51 0.70
N PRO A 24 -4.80 -18.88 -0.17
CA PRO A 24 -3.40 -19.00 0.24
C PRO A 24 -2.81 -17.60 0.47
N TRP A 25 -3.12 -17.01 1.63
CA TRP A 25 -2.71 -15.65 2.01
C TRP A 25 -1.48 -15.67 2.92
N PRO A 26 -0.44 -14.87 2.63
CA PRO A 26 0.78 -14.89 3.43
C PRO A 26 0.54 -14.32 4.83
N LEU A 27 1.00 -15.04 5.86
CA LEU A 27 0.83 -14.70 7.27
C LEU A 27 1.30 -13.28 7.62
N LEU A 28 2.39 -12.83 7.00
CA LEU A 28 2.93 -11.49 7.22
C LEU A 28 1.93 -10.38 6.84
N ARG A 29 1.09 -10.60 5.81
CA ARG A 29 0.05 -9.62 5.42
C ARG A 29 -1.08 -9.57 6.44
N THR A 30 -1.52 -10.73 6.95
CA THR A 30 -2.51 -10.80 8.02
C THR A 30 -1.98 -10.14 9.29
N ALA A 31 -0.73 -10.44 9.67
CA ALA A 31 -0.08 -9.82 10.82
C ALA A 31 0.03 -8.29 10.66
N SER A 32 0.43 -7.80 9.49
CA SER A 32 0.43 -6.36 9.18
C SER A 32 -0.97 -5.75 9.28
N SER A 33 -2.01 -6.39 8.75
CA SER A 33 -3.38 -5.87 8.87
C SER A 33 -3.85 -5.81 10.32
N LEU A 34 -3.64 -6.86 11.11
CA LEU A 34 -4.04 -6.87 12.52
C LEU A 34 -3.25 -5.84 13.34
N ALA A 35 -1.93 -5.74 13.11
CA ALA A 35 -1.10 -4.72 13.75
C ALA A 35 -1.53 -3.29 13.35
N GLY A 36 -1.94 -3.07 12.10
CA GLY A 36 -2.48 -1.79 11.64
C GLY A 36 -3.79 -1.42 12.31
N LEU A 37 -4.71 -2.38 12.49
CA LEU A 37 -5.96 -2.18 13.23
C LEU A 37 -5.72 -1.90 14.71
N ALA A 38 -4.78 -2.62 15.33
CA ALA A 38 -4.38 -2.39 16.72
C ALA A 38 -3.75 -1.00 16.89
N ALA A 39 -2.87 -0.58 15.98
CA ALA A 39 -2.28 0.75 15.96
C ALA A 39 -3.35 1.84 15.78
N ALA A 40 -4.37 1.61 14.93
CA ALA A 40 -5.47 2.55 14.77
C ALA A 40 -6.29 2.69 16.07
N GLY A 41 -6.61 1.57 16.72
CA GLY A 41 -7.31 1.57 18.01
C GLY A 41 -6.53 2.30 19.10
N ALA A 42 -5.24 1.97 19.25
CA ALA A 42 -4.36 2.66 20.19
C ALA A 42 -4.22 4.16 19.87
N GLY A 43 -4.13 4.50 18.58
CA GLY A 43 -4.07 5.88 18.10
C GLY A 43 -5.29 6.69 18.51
N VAL A 44 -6.49 6.15 18.36
CA VAL A 44 -7.74 6.81 18.81
C VAL A 44 -7.74 7.04 20.31
N VAL A 45 -7.37 6.02 21.11
CA VAL A 45 -7.34 6.12 22.58
C VAL A 45 -6.33 7.19 23.04
N LEU A 46 -5.11 7.16 22.49
CA LEU A 46 -4.06 8.11 22.84
C LEU A 46 -4.38 9.54 22.40
N SER A 47 -5.03 9.70 21.24
CA SER A 47 -5.44 11.02 20.75
C SER A 47 -6.52 11.68 21.62
N THR A 48 -7.25 10.88 22.40
CA THR A 48 -8.26 11.34 23.37
C THR A 48 -7.70 11.59 24.77
N ALA A 49 -6.39 11.43 24.99
CA ALA A 49 -5.77 11.80 26.26
C ALA A 49 -5.67 13.34 26.36
N HIS A 50 -6.75 13.98 26.82
CA HIS A 50 -6.81 15.42 27.03
C HIS A 50 -5.77 15.86 28.06
N GLY A 51 -4.92 16.83 27.71
CA GLY A 51 -3.96 17.47 28.63
C GLY A 51 -2.50 17.03 28.51
N ASP A 52 -2.18 16.03 27.68
CA ASP A 52 -0.79 15.63 27.38
C ASP A 52 -0.53 15.66 25.87
N LEU A 53 0.25 16.64 25.40
CA LEU A 53 0.54 16.78 23.98
C LEU A 53 1.38 15.61 23.46
N ARG A 54 2.21 14.99 24.31
CA ARG A 54 3.03 13.84 23.91
C ARG A 54 2.17 12.63 23.60
N LEU A 55 1.19 12.31 24.44
CA LEU A 55 0.26 11.22 24.18
C LEU A 55 -0.60 11.48 22.95
N HIS A 56 -1.08 12.72 22.79
CA HIS A 56 -1.84 13.11 21.62
C HIS A 56 -1.01 12.98 20.32
N MET A 57 0.25 13.44 20.32
CA MET A 57 1.15 13.32 19.18
C MET A 57 1.52 11.86 18.88
N ALA A 58 1.70 11.02 19.91
CA ALA A 58 1.86 9.57 19.74
C ALA A 58 0.63 8.93 19.08
N GLY A 59 -0.57 9.32 19.54
CA GLY A 59 -1.83 8.87 18.95
C GLY A 59 -1.97 9.28 17.48
N HIS A 60 -1.62 10.52 17.17
CA HIS A 60 -1.63 11.05 15.81
C HIS A 60 -0.64 10.34 14.89
N LEU A 61 0.59 10.04 15.35
CA LEU A 61 1.57 9.24 14.58
C LEU A 61 1.06 7.83 14.27
N LEU A 62 0.47 7.18 15.29
CA LEU A 62 -0.10 5.84 15.12
C LEU A 62 -1.24 5.84 14.10
N LEU A 63 -2.13 6.83 14.19
CA LEU A 63 -3.33 6.91 13.36
C LEU A 63 -3.04 7.41 11.93
N GLY A 64 -2.15 8.39 11.80
CA GLY A 64 -1.86 9.08 10.53
C GLY A 64 -0.77 8.43 9.69
N MET A 65 0.10 7.61 10.28
CA MET A 65 1.22 7.01 9.54
C MET A 65 1.38 5.50 9.76
N VAL A 66 1.49 5.06 11.02
CA VAL A 66 1.81 3.65 11.32
C VAL A 66 0.66 2.72 10.91
N ALA A 67 -0.57 3.01 11.35
CA ALA A 67 -1.74 2.23 10.99
C ALA A 67 -1.97 2.20 9.47
N PRO A 68 -1.98 3.35 8.75
CA PRO A 68 -2.01 3.40 7.30
C PRO A 68 -0.99 2.50 6.60
N LEU A 69 0.28 2.59 7.00
CA LEU A 69 1.36 1.78 6.43
C LEU A 69 1.09 0.29 6.59
N LEU A 70 0.79 -0.14 7.82
CA LEU A 70 0.55 -1.54 8.14
C LEU A 70 -0.71 -2.08 7.44
N LEU A 71 -1.79 -1.30 7.39
CA LEU A 71 -3.01 -1.65 6.67
C LEU A 71 -2.75 -1.81 5.16
N VAL A 72 -1.99 -0.92 4.54
CA VAL A 72 -1.63 -0.99 3.12
C VAL A 72 -0.75 -2.21 2.81
N LEU A 73 0.20 -2.55 3.69
CA LEU A 73 1.01 -3.76 3.55
C LEU A 73 0.18 -5.05 3.62
N GLY A 74 -0.91 -5.01 4.39
CA GLY A 74 -1.92 -6.03 4.45
C GLY A 74 -2.68 -6.29 3.14
N ALA A 75 -2.57 -5.42 2.14
CA ALA A 75 -3.23 -5.53 0.83
C ALA A 75 -4.73 -5.90 0.90
N PRO A 76 -5.54 -5.15 1.66
CA PRO A 76 -6.92 -5.50 1.96
C PRO A 76 -7.78 -5.56 0.70
N VAL A 77 -7.51 -4.72 -0.31
CA VAL A 77 -8.26 -4.73 -1.57
C VAL A 77 -7.94 -5.98 -2.37
N THR A 78 -6.66 -6.38 -2.44
CA THR A 78 -6.26 -7.63 -3.08
C THR A 78 -6.88 -8.83 -2.40
N LEU A 79 -6.90 -8.86 -1.06
CA LEU A 79 -7.54 -9.93 -0.30
C LEU A 79 -9.04 -9.99 -0.60
N ALA A 80 -9.73 -8.85 -0.58
CA ALA A 80 -11.15 -8.76 -0.91
C ALA A 80 -11.43 -9.29 -2.33
N LEU A 81 -10.64 -8.89 -3.33
CA LEU A 81 -10.79 -9.37 -4.70
C LEU A 81 -10.56 -10.88 -4.85
N ARG A 82 -9.72 -11.50 -4.01
CA ARG A 82 -9.47 -12.94 -4.01
C ARG A 82 -10.52 -13.74 -3.25
N ALA A 83 -11.06 -13.19 -2.17
CA ALA A 83 -12.03 -13.87 -1.31
C ALA A 83 -13.48 -13.74 -1.82
N LEU A 84 -13.78 -12.72 -2.64
CA LEU A 84 -15.12 -12.49 -3.19
C LEU A 84 -15.42 -13.40 -4.40
N PRO A 85 -16.69 -13.81 -4.59
CA PRO A 85 -17.14 -14.40 -5.84
C PRO A 85 -16.87 -13.48 -7.03
N VAL A 86 -16.63 -14.06 -8.21
CA VAL A 86 -16.23 -13.33 -9.43
C VAL A 86 -17.15 -12.15 -9.75
N ALA A 87 -18.47 -12.31 -9.61
CA ALA A 87 -19.43 -11.23 -9.88
C ALA A 87 -19.24 -10.03 -8.92
N ALA A 88 -19.00 -10.29 -7.64
CA ALA A 88 -18.76 -9.27 -6.64
C ALA A 88 -17.37 -8.63 -6.80
N ALA A 89 -16.34 -9.42 -7.13
CA ALA A 89 -15.00 -8.90 -7.44
C ALA A 89 -15.01 -7.96 -8.68
N ARG A 90 -15.80 -8.26 -9.72
CA ARG A 90 -16.00 -7.36 -10.87
C ARG A 90 -16.72 -6.07 -10.47
N ARG A 91 -17.73 -6.14 -9.59
CA ARG A 91 -18.41 -4.95 -9.05
C ARG A 91 -17.44 -4.06 -8.27
N LEU A 92 -16.65 -4.65 -7.36
CA LEU A 92 -15.63 -3.94 -6.60
C LEU A 92 -14.61 -3.27 -7.53
N THR A 93 -14.11 -3.99 -8.54
CA THR A 93 -13.18 -3.44 -9.53
C THR A 93 -13.77 -2.26 -10.30
N ARG A 94 -15.06 -2.30 -10.64
CA ARG A 94 -15.75 -1.16 -11.29
C ARG A 94 -15.82 0.05 -10.37
N VAL A 95 -16.16 -0.13 -9.09
CA VAL A 95 -16.17 0.94 -8.08
C VAL A 95 -14.78 1.55 -7.93
N LEU A 96 -13.74 0.71 -7.85
CA LEU A 96 -12.34 1.17 -7.76
C LEU A 96 -11.88 2.00 -8.96
N ARG A 97 -12.51 1.80 -10.12
CA ARG A 97 -12.21 2.54 -11.36
C ARG A 97 -13.04 3.82 -11.53
N THR A 98 -13.92 4.16 -10.58
CA THR A 98 -14.71 5.38 -10.67
C THR A 98 -13.81 6.64 -10.55
N PRO A 99 -14.16 7.75 -11.21
CA PRO A 99 -13.39 9.00 -11.15
C PRO A 99 -13.01 9.47 -9.73
N PRO A 100 -13.93 9.52 -8.74
CA PRO A 100 -13.58 9.98 -7.40
C PRO A 100 -12.51 9.09 -6.75
N LEU A 101 -12.61 7.76 -6.88
CA LEU A 101 -11.62 6.86 -6.30
C LEU A 101 -10.30 6.89 -7.06
N ARG A 102 -10.34 7.12 -8.38
CA ARG A 102 -9.15 7.32 -9.21
C ARG A 102 -8.35 8.55 -8.79
N TRP A 103 -9.04 9.63 -8.42
CA TRP A 103 -8.40 10.85 -7.92
C TRP A 103 -7.92 10.68 -6.49
N ALA A 104 -8.73 10.07 -5.63
CA ALA A 104 -8.36 9.81 -4.24
C ALA A 104 -7.17 8.85 -4.08
N THR A 105 -6.86 8.03 -5.09
CA THR A 105 -5.70 7.12 -5.11
C THR A 105 -4.52 7.63 -5.93
N ASP A 106 -4.61 8.85 -6.46
CA ASP A 106 -3.49 9.50 -7.14
C ASP A 106 -2.51 10.10 -6.11
N PRO A 107 -1.20 9.78 -6.15
CA PRO A 107 -0.25 10.31 -5.18
C PRO A 107 -0.15 11.84 -5.20
N LEU A 108 -0.43 12.49 -6.33
CA LEU A 108 -0.42 13.96 -6.43
C LEU A 108 -1.66 14.63 -5.82
N VAL A 109 -2.69 13.86 -5.49
CA VAL A 109 -3.91 14.36 -4.84
C VAL A 109 -3.96 13.89 -3.39
N ALA A 110 -3.70 12.61 -3.16
CA ALA A 110 -3.80 11.98 -1.85
C ALA A 110 -2.76 12.54 -0.86
N VAL A 111 -1.51 12.76 -1.29
CA VAL A 111 -0.47 13.27 -0.40
C VAL A 111 -0.73 14.74 -0.02
N PRO A 112 -1.02 15.66 -0.96
CA PRO A 112 -1.40 17.02 -0.59
C PRO A 112 -2.69 17.08 0.24
N ALA A 113 -3.71 16.26 -0.05
CA ALA A 113 -4.92 16.21 0.76
C ALA A 113 -4.62 15.80 2.21
N ASN A 114 -3.72 14.83 2.41
CA ASN A 114 -3.26 14.43 3.73
C ASN A 114 -2.51 15.57 4.45
N ALA A 115 -1.59 16.25 3.76
CA ALA A 115 -0.83 17.36 4.34
C ALA A 115 -1.71 18.60 4.62
N ALA A 116 -2.66 18.91 3.73
CA ALA A 116 -3.55 20.05 3.88
C ALA A 116 -4.51 19.87 5.06
N GLY A 117 -5.02 18.66 5.30
CA GLY A 117 -5.86 18.37 6.48
C GLY A 117 -5.13 18.67 7.79
N LEU A 118 -3.86 18.26 7.88
CA LEU A 118 -2.95 18.55 8.98
C LEU A 118 -2.70 20.06 9.18
N TRP A 119 -2.34 20.75 8.10
CA TRP A 119 -2.08 22.19 8.13
C TRP A 119 -3.32 23.01 8.49
N LEU A 120 -4.50 22.62 7.99
CA LEU A 120 -5.75 23.29 8.34
C LEU A 120 -6.06 23.09 9.83
N LEU A 121 -5.88 21.88 10.35
CA LEU A 121 -6.24 21.58 11.73
C LEU A 121 -5.36 22.30 12.76
N TYR A 122 -4.05 22.31 12.53
CA TYR A 122 -3.06 22.88 13.45
C TYR A 122 -2.73 24.35 13.15
N GLY A 123 -2.76 24.77 11.87
CA GLY A 123 -2.47 26.14 11.46
C GLY A 123 -3.60 27.13 11.74
N THR A 124 -4.87 26.69 11.76
CA THR A 124 -6.02 27.58 12.01
C THR A 124 -6.56 27.54 13.44
N GLY A 125 -5.96 26.74 14.33
CA GLY A 125 -6.45 26.56 15.70
C GLY A 125 -7.76 25.77 15.79
N LEU A 126 -8.28 25.22 14.68
CA LEU A 126 -9.51 24.42 14.64
C LEU A 126 -9.46 23.22 15.60
N HIS A 127 -8.26 22.69 15.86
CA HIS A 127 -8.04 21.67 16.88
C HIS A 127 -8.61 22.08 18.26
N ALA A 128 -8.35 23.31 18.73
CA ALA A 128 -8.84 23.79 20.02
C ALA A 128 -10.38 23.88 20.07
N ALA A 129 -11.03 24.18 18.95
CA ALA A 129 -12.48 24.23 18.84
C ALA A 129 -13.14 22.83 18.80
N VAL A 130 -12.40 21.82 18.35
CA VAL A 130 -12.90 20.47 18.08
C VAL A 130 -12.64 19.51 19.24
N VAL A 131 -11.53 19.67 19.98
CA VAL A 131 -11.03 18.71 20.97
C VAL A 131 -12.03 18.41 22.12
N HIS A 132 -12.90 19.36 22.44
CA HIS A 132 -13.91 19.20 23.49
C HIS A 132 -15.22 18.56 23.01
N ARG A 133 -15.37 18.34 21.69
CA ARG A 133 -16.58 17.76 21.10
C ARG A 133 -16.31 16.36 20.55
N PRO A 134 -17.07 15.34 20.97
CA PRO A 134 -16.79 13.94 20.60
C PRO A 134 -16.95 13.69 19.09
N ALA A 135 -18.03 14.17 18.48
CA ALA A 135 -18.30 13.92 17.05
C ALA A 135 -17.25 14.56 16.11
N PRO A 136 -16.90 15.86 16.26
CA PRO A 136 -15.83 16.47 15.47
C PRO A 136 -14.46 15.79 15.70
N THR A 137 -14.14 15.40 16.93
CA THR A 137 -12.89 14.68 17.24
C THR A 137 -12.83 13.32 16.52
N ALA A 138 -13.94 12.59 16.48
CA ALA A 138 -14.06 11.34 15.70
C ALA A 138 -13.83 11.58 14.21
N LEU A 139 -14.41 12.65 13.67
CA LEU A 139 -14.32 12.99 12.25
C LEU A 139 -12.89 13.32 11.86
N VAL A 140 -12.18 14.07 12.70
CA VAL A 140 -10.74 14.36 12.52
C VAL A 140 -9.93 13.05 12.55
N ALA A 141 -10.14 12.20 13.56
CA ALA A 141 -9.44 10.92 13.66
C ALA A 141 -9.68 10.03 12.43
N LEU A 142 -10.93 9.96 11.97
CA LEU A 142 -11.30 9.23 10.76
C LEU A 142 -10.66 9.84 9.52
N HIS A 143 -10.69 11.16 9.39
CA HIS A 143 -10.07 11.86 8.26
C HIS A 143 -8.58 11.57 8.20
N VAL A 144 -7.85 11.72 9.31
CA VAL A 144 -6.40 11.45 9.42
C VAL A 144 -6.07 10.00 9.03
N LEU A 145 -6.85 9.03 9.51
CA LEU A 145 -6.66 7.62 9.16
C LEU A 145 -6.91 7.37 7.67
N VAL A 146 -7.99 7.90 7.12
CA VAL A 146 -8.39 7.68 5.72
C VAL A 146 -7.44 8.39 4.76
N SER A 147 -7.10 9.65 5.04
CA SER A 147 -6.15 10.42 4.22
C SER A 147 -4.77 9.79 4.25
N GLY A 148 -4.29 9.36 5.43
CA GLY A 148 -3.03 8.67 5.59
C GLY A 148 -3.00 7.34 4.85
N TYR A 149 -4.09 6.56 4.94
CA TYR A 149 -4.25 5.30 4.20
C TYR A 149 -4.21 5.54 2.68
N LEU A 150 -4.96 6.51 2.18
CA LEU A 150 -5.00 6.83 0.74
C LEU A 150 -3.64 7.33 0.23
N ALA A 151 -2.99 8.23 0.96
CA ALA A 151 -1.65 8.72 0.63
C ALA A 151 -0.64 7.57 0.58
N THR A 152 -0.63 6.70 1.59
CA THR A 152 0.28 5.56 1.67
C THR A 152 -0.04 4.50 0.59
N ALA A 153 -1.32 4.25 0.32
CA ALA A 153 -1.76 3.34 -0.73
C ALA A 153 -1.36 3.85 -2.12
N ALA A 154 -1.49 5.16 -2.37
CA ALA A 154 -1.08 5.81 -3.62
C ALA A 154 0.45 5.78 -3.80
N VAL A 155 1.20 6.02 -2.73
CA VAL A 155 2.66 5.98 -2.74
C VAL A 155 3.18 4.56 -2.88
N LEU A 156 2.66 3.57 -2.16
CA LEU A 156 3.16 2.20 -2.19
C LEU A 156 2.56 1.37 -3.33
N ALA A 157 1.35 1.65 -3.79
CA ALA A 157 0.65 0.89 -4.83
C ALA A 157 0.73 -0.63 -4.61
N VAL A 158 0.46 -1.07 -3.36
CA VAL A 158 0.39 -2.50 -2.98
C VAL A 158 -0.75 -3.18 -3.71
N ASP A 159 -1.93 -2.60 -3.56
CA ASP A 159 -3.15 -3.07 -4.21
C ASP A 159 -3.23 -2.63 -5.69
N PRO A 160 -4.12 -3.27 -6.48
CA PRO A 160 -4.39 -2.85 -7.85
C PRO A 160 -4.93 -1.41 -7.88
N ALA A 161 -4.10 -0.47 -8.34
CA ALA A 161 -4.48 0.92 -8.54
C ALA A 161 -4.81 1.19 -10.03
N PRO A 162 -5.87 1.95 -10.34
CA PRO A 162 -6.19 2.33 -11.73
C PRO A 162 -5.10 3.16 -12.40
N HIS A 163 -4.34 3.93 -11.61
CA HIS A 163 -3.23 4.76 -12.08
C HIS A 163 -1.92 4.32 -11.43
N ARG A 164 -1.07 3.61 -12.17
CA ARG A 164 0.29 3.35 -11.72
C ARG A 164 1.21 4.46 -12.22
N ARG A 165 1.24 5.59 -11.49
CA ARG A 165 2.28 6.60 -11.71
C ARG A 165 3.67 5.96 -11.53
N GLY A 166 4.65 6.46 -12.29
CA GLY A 166 6.03 5.98 -12.20
C GLY A 166 6.58 6.11 -10.77
N VAL A 167 7.55 5.26 -10.42
CA VAL A 167 8.16 5.26 -9.09
C VAL A 167 8.74 6.63 -8.72
N GLY A 168 9.28 7.37 -9.69
CA GLY A 168 9.83 8.72 -9.46
C GLY A 168 8.77 9.72 -8.99
N VAL A 169 7.59 9.75 -9.60
CA VAL A 169 6.48 10.62 -9.16
C VAL A 169 6.01 10.25 -7.75
N ARG A 170 5.94 8.95 -7.46
CA ARG A 170 5.55 8.45 -6.14
C ARG A 170 6.57 8.78 -5.06
N ALA A 171 7.87 8.66 -5.38
CA ALA A 171 8.96 9.05 -4.50
C ALA A 171 8.97 10.57 -4.27
N GLY A 172 8.75 11.36 -5.33
CA GLY A 172 8.62 12.82 -5.23
C GLY A 172 7.43 13.24 -4.37
N ALA A 173 6.27 12.60 -4.54
CA ALA A 173 5.09 12.84 -3.71
C ALA A 173 5.37 12.49 -2.23
N LEU A 174 6.00 11.34 -1.96
CA LEU A 174 6.41 10.95 -0.62
C LEU A 174 7.36 11.99 0.00
N ALA A 175 8.38 12.43 -0.73
CA ALA A 175 9.33 13.43 -0.27
C ALA A 175 8.67 14.78 0.03
N ALA A 176 7.75 15.23 -0.84
CA ALA A 176 6.99 16.46 -0.64
C ALA A 176 6.07 16.38 0.58
N GLY A 177 5.37 15.25 0.76
CA GLY A 177 4.53 15.00 1.94
C GLY A 177 5.34 14.96 3.24
N ALA A 178 6.50 14.29 3.20
CA ALA A 178 7.43 14.25 4.32
C ALA A 178 7.94 15.65 4.68
N ALA A 179 8.36 16.45 3.70
CA ALA A 179 8.81 17.82 3.91
C ALA A 179 7.69 18.69 4.51
N ALA A 180 6.47 18.61 3.98
CA ALA A 180 5.33 19.36 4.51
C ALA A 180 4.99 18.99 5.96
N HIS A 181 5.09 17.71 6.30
CA HIS A 181 4.91 17.22 7.67
C HIS A 181 6.04 17.68 8.59
N ASP A 182 7.30 17.58 8.16
CA ASP A 182 8.47 17.97 8.95
C ASP A 182 8.49 19.47 9.24
N VAL A 183 8.11 20.29 8.26
CA VAL A 183 7.97 21.74 8.45
C VAL A 183 6.89 22.04 9.49
N LEU A 184 5.74 21.36 9.44
CA LEU A 184 4.68 21.53 10.42
C LEU A 184 5.13 21.12 11.83
N ALA A 185 5.85 20.00 11.96
CA ALA A 185 6.37 19.54 13.25
C ALA A 185 7.39 20.52 13.84
N LYS A 186 8.30 21.05 13.01
CA LYS A 186 9.27 22.09 13.42
C LYS A 186 8.61 23.41 13.78
N TRP A 187 7.56 23.79 13.04
CA TRP A 187 6.77 24.97 13.36
C TRP A 187 6.09 24.81 14.73
N LEU A 188 5.44 23.67 14.98
CA LEU A 188 4.82 23.38 16.28
C LEU A 188 5.84 23.31 17.42
N TYR A 189 7.06 22.82 17.15
CA TYR A 189 8.16 22.84 18.11
C TYR A 189 8.64 24.26 18.42
N ALA A 190 8.72 25.14 17.42
CA ALA A 190 9.15 26.52 17.57
C ALA A 190 8.07 27.41 18.22
N THR A 191 6.79 27.10 17.99
CA THR A 191 5.64 27.83 18.54
C THR A 191 4.70 26.87 19.26
N PRO A 192 5.11 26.34 20.44
CA PRO A 192 4.27 25.42 21.19
C PRO A 192 3.01 26.15 21.69
N PRO A 193 1.83 25.50 21.66
CA PRO A 193 0.61 26.11 22.14
C PRO A 193 0.72 26.42 23.64
N PRO A 194 0.36 27.65 24.07
CA PRO A 194 0.52 28.07 25.45
C PRO A 194 -0.39 27.25 26.39
N GLY A 195 0.13 26.86 27.55
CA GLY A 195 -0.63 26.14 28.58
C GLY A 195 -0.80 24.64 28.37
N VAL A 196 -0.10 24.02 27.40
CA VAL A 196 -0.17 22.57 27.15
C VAL A 196 1.08 21.86 27.71
N PRO A 197 0.91 20.91 28.65
CA PRO A 197 2.01 20.09 29.17
C PRO A 197 2.74 19.29 28.08
N PHE A 198 4.06 19.12 28.26
CA PHE A 198 4.95 18.31 27.40
C PHE A 198 4.96 18.71 25.92
N ALA A 199 4.70 19.99 25.61
CA ALA A 199 4.60 20.43 24.23
C ALA A 199 5.89 20.25 23.40
N PRO A 200 7.10 20.57 23.92
CA PRO A 200 8.35 20.33 23.21
C PRO A 200 8.61 18.84 22.95
N GLU A 201 8.35 17.97 23.94
CA GLU A 201 8.54 16.52 23.83
C GLU A 201 7.56 15.91 22.82
N GLY A 202 6.30 16.35 22.82
CA GLY A 202 5.31 15.92 21.85
C GLY A 202 5.66 16.33 20.42
N ALA A 203 6.09 17.58 20.22
CA ALA A 203 6.51 18.07 18.90
C ALA A 203 7.77 17.34 18.39
N ARG A 204 8.75 17.08 19.27
CA ARG A 204 9.94 16.29 18.94
C ARG A 204 9.59 14.84 18.58
N LEU A 205 8.69 14.21 19.35
CA LEU A 205 8.20 12.87 19.04
C LEU A 205 7.55 12.82 17.65
N MET A 206 6.74 13.81 17.31
CA MET A 206 6.10 13.93 16.00
C MET A 206 7.13 14.04 14.87
N TRP A 207 8.17 14.86 15.05
CA TRP A 207 9.25 15.03 14.08
C TRP A 207 10.07 13.74 13.90
N ASP A 208 10.62 13.19 14.98
CA ASP A 208 11.48 12.00 14.94
C ASP A 208 10.68 10.78 14.44
N GLY A 209 9.48 10.57 14.99
CA GLY A 209 8.60 9.47 14.60
C GLY A 209 8.14 9.55 13.15
N GLY A 210 7.77 10.75 12.69
CA GLY A 210 7.35 10.97 11.30
C GLY A 210 8.47 10.68 10.30
N THR A 211 9.71 11.08 10.63
CA THR A 211 10.90 10.77 9.84
C THR A 211 11.13 9.26 9.73
N VAL A 212 11.10 8.55 10.86
CA VAL A 212 11.30 7.09 10.88
C VAL A 212 10.27 6.38 10.01
N VAL A 213 8.97 6.69 10.15
CA VAL A 213 7.92 6.03 9.36
C VAL A 213 8.08 6.36 7.87
N THR A 214 8.42 7.60 7.53
CA THR A 214 8.69 8.00 6.14
C THR A 214 9.84 7.19 5.53
N LEU A 215 10.95 7.02 6.27
CA LEU A 215 12.09 6.22 5.82
C LEU A 215 11.71 4.75 5.61
N VAL A 216 10.84 4.18 6.46
CA VAL A 216 10.29 2.84 6.27
C VAL A 216 9.44 2.77 5.00
N VAL A 217 8.54 3.72 4.76
CA VAL A 217 7.73 3.80 3.53
C VAL A 217 8.62 3.89 2.30
N ALA A 218 9.65 4.72 2.34
CA ALA A 218 10.65 4.84 1.28
C ALA A 218 11.38 3.51 1.05
N GLY A 219 11.88 2.86 2.11
CA GLY A 219 12.53 1.55 2.02
C GLY A 219 11.63 0.50 1.36
N VAL A 220 10.34 0.45 1.73
CA VAL A 220 9.35 -0.44 1.11
C VAL A 220 9.15 -0.10 -0.37
N LEU A 221 9.00 1.18 -0.71
CA LEU A 221 8.85 1.65 -2.10
C LEU A 221 10.03 1.20 -2.95
N TRP A 222 11.25 1.43 -2.49
CA TRP A 222 12.49 1.07 -3.19
C TRP A 222 12.63 -0.44 -3.32
N ARG A 223 12.43 -1.21 -2.23
CA ARG A 223 12.49 -2.67 -2.26
C ARG A 223 11.54 -3.23 -3.32
N ARG A 224 10.31 -2.73 -3.38
CA ARG A 224 9.32 -3.21 -4.35
C ARG A 224 9.68 -2.85 -5.78
N TRP A 225 10.20 -1.64 -6.00
CA TRP A 225 10.70 -1.26 -7.32
C TRP A 225 11.87 -2.16 -7.75
N TYR A 226 12.86 -2.37 -6.88
CA TYR A 226 14.02 -3.23 -7.16
C TYR A 226 13.62 -4.67 -7.50
N VAL A 227 12.78 -5.30 -6.67
CA VAL A 227 12.30 -6.68 -6.88
C VAL A 227 11.50 -6.80 -8.18
N SER A 228 10.65 -5.82 -8.49
CA SER A 228 9.89 -5.81 -9.76
C SER A 228 10.81 -5.74 -10.98
N ARG A 229 11.88 -4.93 -10.93
CA ARG A 229 12.88 -4.83 -12.00
C ARG A 229 13.72 -6.09 -12.13
N ALA A 230 14.04 -6.76 -11.01
CA ALA A 230 14.74 -8.05 -11.03
C ALA A 230 13.88 -9.14 -11.67
N ALA A 231 12.59 -9.22 -11.31
CA ALA A 231 11.65 -10.18 -11.91
C ALA A 231 11.47 -9.95 -13.42
N VAL A 232 11.34 -8.71 -13.86
CA VAL A 232 11.26 -8.37 -15.30
C VAL A 232 12.54 -8.74 -16.04
N ARG A 233 13.72 -8.48 -15.46
CA ARG A 233 15.00 -8.87 -16.04
C ARG A 233 15.16 -10.39 -16.15
N ALA A 234 14.75 -11.14 -15.12
CA ALA A 234 14.80 -12.59 -15.13
C ALA A 234 13.88 -13.20 -16.20
N ALA A 235 12.68 -12.65 -16.40
CA ALA A 235 11.74 -13.09 -17.44
C ALA A 235 12.21 -12.77 -18.87
N GLY A 236 13.05 -11.73 -19.04
CA GLY A 236 13.62 -11.34 -20.33
C GLY A 236 14.99 -11.96 -20.62
N ALA A 237 15.58 -12.72 -19.68
CA ALA A 237 16.82 -13.43 -19.94
C ALA A 237 16.54 -14.55 -20.96
N PRO A 238 17.27 -14.62 -22.09
CA PRO A 238 17.07 -15.69 -23.05
C PRO A 238 17.28 -17.03 -22.36
N THR A 239 16.32 -17.95 -22.50
CA THR A 239 16.45 -19.32 -22.04
C THR A 239 17.73 -19.87 -22.66
N ALA A 240 18.78 -20.07 -21.86
CA ALA A 240 20.02 -20.64 -22.35
C ALA A 240 19.66 -21.91 -23.13
N ALA A 241 20.01 -21.92 -24.41
CA ALA A 241 19.58 -22.92 -25.38
C ALA A 241 19.69 -24.31 -24.75
N VAL A 242 18.54 -24.94 -24.53
CA VAL A 242 18.48 -26.39 -24.30
C VAL A 242 19.24 -27.01 -25.46
N GLY A 243 20.28 -27.77 -25.11
CA GLY A 243 21.42 -28.09 -25.94
C GLY A 243 21.06 -28.43 -27.39
N THR A 244 21.91 -27.92 -28.30
CA THR A 244 22.10 -28.47 -29.64
C THR A 244 22.10 -30.00 -29.57
N ALA A 245 21.03 -30.62 -30.08
CA ALA A 245 21.06 -32.03 -30.41
C ALA A 245 22.26 -32.27 -31.33
N PRO A 246 23.08 -33.32 -31.10
CA PRO A 246 24.19 -33.62 -31.98
C PRO A 246 23.65 -33.92 -33.39
N PRO A 247 24.38 -33.53 -34.46
CA PRO A 247 23.91 -33.71 -35.82
C PRO A 247 23.73 -35.21 -36.10
N LEU A 248 22.58 -35.58 -36.66
CA LEU A 248 22.33 -36.92 -37.15
C LEU A 248 23.39 -37.23 -38.22
N ALA A 249 24.21 -38.24 -37.99
CA ALA A 249 25.15 -38.73 -38.98
C ALA A 249 24.37 -39.26 -40.19
N GLU A 250 24.66 -38.70 -41.38
CA GLU A 250 24.19 -39.26 -42.65
C GLU A 250 24.84 -40.64 -42.89
N PRO A 251 24.06 -41.70 -43.19
CA PRO A 251 24.62 -42.92 -43.72
C PRO A 251 24.90 -42.80 -45.24
N PRO A 252 25.89 -43.55 -45.75
CA PRO A 252 26.58 -43.26 -47.01
C PRO A 252 25.84 -43.74 -48.27
N ASP A 253 26.20 -43.11 -49.39
CA ASP A 253 25.76 -43.33 -50.77
C ASP A 253 25.38 -44.78 -51.13
N ALA A 254 24.12 -44.98 -51.56
CA ALA A 254 23.69 -46.18 -52.25
C ALA A 254 23.72 -45.94 -53.78
N PRO A 255 24.36 -46.82 -54.59
CA PRO A 255 24.46 -46.61 -56.02
C PRO A 255 23.14 -46.88 -56.76
N LEU A 256 22.84 -46.02 -57.72
CA LEU A 256 21.78 -46.12 -58.72
C LEU A 256 22.03 -47.28 -59.70
N HIS A 257 21.18 -48.32 -59.69
CA HIS A 257 20.74 -49.11 -60.87
C HIS A 257 19.67 -50.11 -60.36
N VAL A 258 18.52 -50.35 -61.00
CA VAL A 258 18.32 -51.03 -62.29
C VAL A 258 16.97 -50.61 -62.88
N ASP A 259 16.99 -50.29 -64.17
CA ASP A 259 15.81 -50.05 -65.02
C ASP A 259 15.23 -51.40 -65.47
N HIS A 260 13.94 -51.64 -65.24
CA HIS A 260 13.22 -52.80 -65.75
C HIS A 260 12.19 -52.32 -66.78
N GLY A 261 12.54 -52.46 -68.07
CA GLY A 261 11.63 -52.30 -69.19
C GLY A 261 10.55 -53.39 -69.22
N PRO A 262 9.40 -53.15 -69.89
CA PRO A 262 8.29 -54.09 -69.92
C PRO A 262 8.49 -55.17 -70.99
N ALA A 263 8.34 -56.44 -70.59
CA ALA A 263 8.22 -57.56 -71.51
C ALA A 263 6.81 -58.19 -71.41
N VAL A 264 6.10 -58.12 -72.53
CA VAL A 264 4.83 -58.77 -72.85
C VAL A 264 5.03 -60.29 -73.02
N ALA A 265 4.13 -61.13 -72.49
CA ALA A 265 3.41 -62.20 -73.25
C ALA A 265 2.78 -63.33 -72.38
N THR A 266 1.44 -63.44 -72.48
CA THR A 266 0.60 -64.64 -72.73
C THR A 266 0.32 -65.76 -71.70
N SER A 267 -0.99 -66.05 -71.63
CA SER A 267 -1.73 -67.33 -71.40
C SER A 267 -2.18 -67.69 -69.97
N ARG A 268 -3.50 -67.62 -69.71
CA ARG A 268 -4.52 -68.66 -69.96
C ARG A 268 -5.91 -68.07 -69.86
#